data_AF-A0A966IMR3-F1
#
_entry.id   AF-A0A966IMR3-F1
#
_cell.length_a   1.000
_cell.length_b   1.000
_cell.length_c   1.000
_cell.angle_alpha   90.00
_cell.angle_beta   90.00
_cell.angle_gamma   90.00
#
_symmetry.space_group_name_H-M   'P 1'
#
loop_
_entity.id
_entity.type
_entity.pdbx_description
1 polymer ?
#
loop_
_entity_poly.entity_id
_entity_poly.type
_entity_poly.pdbx_seq_one_letter_code
_entity_poly.pdbx_strand_id
1 'polypeptide(L)'
;MLLGVKIIEFEGLGPAPFAGRMLAELGADVLLIKNYSQKEKTPKNSLLNAGKKSVFLNLKDDNDYSIALGLIKNSAAIIEGFRPGVMERLKLAPDDLKKINKKLIYGRMTGWGQSGP
;
A
#
# COMPACT_ATOMS: atom_id res chain seq x y z
N MET A 1 -13.98 13.77 -6.93
CA MET A 1 -12.74 14.56 -6.80
C MET A 1 -11.52 13.79 -7.29
N LEU A 2 -11.42 12.48 -7.02
CA LEU A 2 -10.26 11.64 -7.37
C LEU A 2 -10.56 10.56 -8.42
N LEU A 3 -11.57 10.75 -9.27
CA LEU A 3 -11.93 9.79 -10.31
C LEU A 3 -10.73 9.53 -11.25
N GLY A 4 -10.44 8.26 -11.52
CA GLY A 4 -9.32 7.84 -12.35
C GLY A 4 -7.96 7.79 -11.63
N VAL A 5 -7.88 8.23 -10.38
CA VAL A 5 -6.64 8.15 -9.59
C VAL A 5 -6.52 6.75 -8.98
N LYS A 6 -5.45 6.03 -9.36
CA LYS A 6 -5.14 4.70 -8.82
C LYS A 6 -4.16 4.81 -7.66
N ILE A 7 -4.47 4.15 -6.55
CA ILE A 7 -3.65 4.16 -5.32
C ILE A 7 -3.41 2.73 -4.87
N ILE A 8 -2.15 2.41 -4.58
CA ILE A 8 -1.78 1.13 -3.96
C ILE A 8 -1.65 1.33 -2.46
N GLU A 9 -2.41 0.57 -1.68
CA GLU A 9 -2.30 0.55 -0.23
C GLU A 9 -1.69 -0.77 0.21
N PHE A 10 -0.71 -0.74 1.11
CA PHE A 10 -0.25 -1.95 1.80
C PHE A 10 -0.99 -2.11 3.12
N GLU A 11 -1.46 -3.32 3.39
CA GLU A 11 -2.23 -3.63 4.60
C GLU A 11 -1.48 -3.23 5.87
N GLY A 12 -2.02 -2.23 6.54
CA GLY A 12 -1.52 -1.71 7.80
C GLY A 12 -2.62 -1.66 8.86
N LEU A 13 -2.39 -0.88 9.91
CA LEU A 13 -3.35 -0.69 11.00
C LEU A 13 -3.75 0.77 11.10
N GLY A 14 -4.97 1.01 11.59
CA GLY A 14 -5.47 2.32 12.02
C GLY A 14 -5.34 3.42 10.95
N PRO A 15 -4.36 4.35 11.08
CA PRO A 15 -4.30 5.56 10.27
C PRO A 15 -4.08 5.33 8.77
N ALA A 16 -3.23 4.39 8.36
CA ALA A 16 -2.98 4.18 6.92
C ALA A 16 -4.21 3.60 6.19
N PRO A 17 -4.89 2.55 6.70
CA PRO A 17 -6.15 2.10 6.11
C PRO A 17 -7.27 3.15 6.20
N PHE A 18 -7.31 3.96 7.25
CA PHE A 18 -8.28 5.05 7.34
C PHE A 18 -8.09 6.08 6.22
N ALA A 19 -6.84 6.53 5.98
CA ALA A 19 -6.52 7.44 4.89
C ALA A 19 -6.92 6.85 3.52
N GLY A 20 -6.58 5.58 3.26
CA GLY A 20 -6.98 4.93 2.03
C GLY A 20 -8.50 4.81 1.87
N ARG A 21 -9.25 4.60 2.95
CA ARG A 21 -10.72 4.57 2.91
C ARG A 21 -11.27 5.94 2.51
N MET A 22 -10.79 7.01 3.14
CA MET A 22 -11.21 8.37 2.80
C MET A 22 -10.93 8.70 1.33
N LEU A 23 -9.79 8.27 0.79
CA LEU A 23 -9.46 8.47 -0.62
C LEU A 23 -10.37 7.69 -1.56
N ALA A 24 -10.74 6.46 -1.19
CA ALA A 24 -11.75 5.69 -1.92
C ALA A 24 -13.12 6.38 -1.90
N GLU A 25 -13.55 6.92 -0.75
CA GLU A 25 -14.80 7.68 -0.62
C GLU A 25 -14.81 8.95 -1.49
N LEU A 26 -13.64 9.55 -1.75
CA LEU A 26 -13.47 10.70 -2.65
C LEU A 26 -13.39 10.33 -4.14
N GLY A 27 -13.46 9.02 -4.45
CA GLY A 27 -13.57 8.45 -5.78
C GLY A 27 -12.28 7.85 -6.37
N ALA A 28 -11.23 7.67 -5.56
CA ALA A 28 -10.01 7.00 -6.02
C ALA A 28 -10.21 5.47 -6.16
N ASP A 29 -9.51 4.85 -7.10
CA ASP A 29 -9.41 3.39 -7.20
C ASP A 29 -8.28 2.91 -6.28
N VAL A 30 -8.65 2.50 -5.08
CA VAL A 30 -7.71 2.03 -4.05
C VAL A 30 -7.64 0.51 -4.08
N LEU A 31 -6.47 -0.01 -4.43
CA LEU A 31 -6.14 -1.43 -4.36
C LEU A 31 -5.28 -1.73 -3.14
N LEU A 32 -5.85 -2.50 -2.21
CA LEU A 32 -5.20 -2.96 -1.00
C LEU A 32 -4.44 -4.28 -1.24
N ILE A 33 -3.12 -4.24 -1.13
CA ILE A 33 -2.25 -5.42 -1.11
C ILE A 33 -2.20 -5.96 0.32
N LYS A 34 -2.73 -7.16 0.50
CA LYS A 34 -2.72 -7.91 1.76
C LYS A 34 -1.65 -8.97 1.75
N ASN A 35 -1.12 -9.29 2.92
CA ASN A 35 -0.10 -10.32 3.04
C ASN A 35 -0.74 -11.71 2.88
N TYR A 36 -0.37 -12.44 1.82
CA TYR A 36 -0.91 -13.78 1.56
C TYR A 36 -0.71 -14.74 2.74
N SER A 37 0.45 -14.68 3.43
CA SER A 37 0.74 -15.53 4.59
C SER A 37 -0.16 -15.25 5.80
N GLN A 38 -0.90 -14.13 5.80
CA GLN A 38 -1.82 -13.76 6.88
C GLN A 38 -3.30 -13.85 6.49
N LYS A 39 -3.62 -14.38 5.30
CA LYS A 39 -4.98 -14.44 4.75
C LYS A 39 -6.03 -14.99 5.72
N GLU A 40 -5.70 -16.05 6.47
CA GLU A 40 -6.61 -16.67 7.43
C GLU A 40 -6.81 -15.85 8.71
N LYS A 41 -5.87 -14.95 9.03
CA LYS A 41 -5.92 -14.07 10.21
C LYS A 41 -6.54 -12.71 9.90
N THR A 42 -6.60 -12.32 8.62
CA THR A 42 -7.14 -11.03 8.21
C THR A 42 -8.66 -11.00 8.45
N PRO A 43 -9.18 -10.03 9.22
CA PRO A 43 -10.62 -9.85 9.37
C PRO A 43 -11.28 -9.63 8.02
N LYS A 44 -12.25 -10.48 7.68
CA LYS A 44 -12.92 -10.45 6.36
C LYS A 44 -13.69 -9.14 6.12
N ASN A 45 -14.23 -8.53 7.18
CA ASN A 45 -15.17 -7.40 7.11
C ASN A 45 -14.72 -6.15 7.88
N SER A 46 -13.48 -5.70 7.69
CA SER A 46 -13.04 -4.41 8.26
C SER A 46 -13.77 -3.24 7.58
N LEU A 47 -14.39 -2.36 8.37
CA LEU A 47 -14.99 -1.12 7.87
C LEU A 47 -13.96 -0.22 7.17
N LEU A 48 -12.68 -0.32 7.51
CA LEU A 48 -11.59 0.43 6.88
C LEU A 48 -11.29 -0.04 5.44
N ASN A 49 -11.86 -1.17 5.01
CA ASN A 49 -11.71 -1.69 3.66
C ASN A 49 -12.90 -1.31 2.75
N ALA A 50 -13.92 -0.64 3.27
CA ALA A 50 -15.07 -0.22 2.48
C ALA A 50 -14.62 0.64 1.28
N GLY A 51 -15.17 0.36 0.10
CA GLY A 51 -14.84 1.06 -1.15
C GLY A 51 -13.52 0.64 -1.81
N LYS A 52 -12.70 -0.21 -1.17
CA LYS A 52 -11.43 -0.68 -1.71
C LYS A 52 -11.57 -2.05 -2.36
N LYS A 53 -10.75 -2.32 -3.37
CA LYS A 53 -10.47 -3.69 -3.84
C LYS A 53 -9.27 -4.25 -3.08
N SER A 54 -9.14 -5.57 -2.98
CA SER A 54 -7.95 -6.16 -2.36
C SER A 54 -7.43 -7.38 -3.10
N VAL A 55 -6.12 -7.59 -3.04
CA VAL A 55 -5.43 -8.78 -3.53
C VAL A 55 -4.49 -9.29 -2.45
N PHE A 56 -4.35 -10.60 -2.33
CA PHE A 56 -3.34 -11.21 -1.46
C PHE A 56 -2.10 -11.51 -2.28
N LEU A 57 -0.95 -10.97 -1.85
CA LEU A 57 0.35 -11.24 -2.47
C LEU A 57 1.37 -11.62 -1.39
N ASN A 58 2.26 -12.54 -1.72
CA ASN A 58 3.48 -12.81 -0.97
C ASN A 58 4.65 -12.05 -1.61
N LEU A 59 4.97 -10.87 -1.07
CA LEU A 59 6.02 -10.00 -1.63
C LEU A 59 7.46 -10.55 -1.51
N LYS A 60 7.63 -11.75 -0.94
CA LYS A 60 8.89 -12.50 -0.93
C LYS A 60 9.00 -13.49 -2.09
N ASP A 61 7.89 -13.78 -2.77
CA ASP A 61 7.87 -14.54 -4.00
C ASP A 61 8.10 -13.62 -5.19
N ASP A 62 8.98 -14.01 -6.11
CA ASP A 62 9.41 -13.16 -7.22
C ASP A 62 8.27 -12.85 -8.22
N ASN A 63 7.30 -13.77 -8.38
CA ASN A 63 6.15 -13.56 -9.28
C ASN A 63 5.19 -12.54 -8.67
N ASP A 64 4.82 -12.74 -7.41
CA ASP A 64 3.94 -11.81 -6.68
C ASP A 64 4.59 -10.43 -6.50
N TYR A 65 5.90 -10.39 -6.29
CA TYR A 65 6.68 -9.16 -6.28
C TYR A 65 6.59 -8.42 -7.62
N SER A 66 6.77 -9.15 -8.73
CA SER A 66 6.68 -8.58 -10.08
C SER A 66 5.27 -8.06 -10.39
N ILE A 67 4.22 -8.76 -9.92
CA ILE A 67 2.83 -8.30 -10.01
C ILE A 67 2.65 -6.99 -9.23
N ALA A 68 3.10 -6.93 -7.98
CA ALA A 68 3.03 -5.72 -7.17
C ALA A 68 3.75 -4.54 -7.84
N LEU A 69 4.93 -4.79 -8.41
CA LEU A 69 5.70 -3.78 -9.14
C LEU A 69 4.95 -3.24 -10.37
N GLY A 70 4.30 -4.12 -11.13
CA GLY A 70 3.47 -3.76 -12.27
C GLY A 70 2.26 -2.90 -11.88
N LEU A 71 1.64 -3.21 -10.74
CA LEU A 71 0.54 -2.42 -10.18
C LEU A 71 1.01 -1.02 -9.76
N ILE A 72 2.12 -0.94 -9.02
CA ILE A 72 2.71 0.32 -8.54
C ILE A 72 3.18 1.20 -9.70
N LYS A 73 3.78 0.61 -10.74
CA LYS A 73 4.22 1.36 -11.93
C LYS A 73 3.08 2.15 -12.58
N ASN A 74 1.84 1.66 -12.46
CA ASN A 74 0.65 2.26 -13.04
C ASN A 74 -0.23 3.01 -12.03
N SER A 75 0.26 3.24 -10.80
CA SER A 75 -0.45 4.02 -9.78
C SER A 75 0.07 5.44 -9.68
N ALA A 76 -0.78 6.33 -9.16
CA ALA A 76 -0.42 7.71 -8.88
C ALA A 76 0.23 7.85 -7.49
N ALA A 77 -0.19 7.02 -6.55
CA ALA A 77 0.31 7.05 -5.19
C ALA A 77 0.41 5.66 -4.57
N ILE A 78 1.18 5.58 -3.50
CA ILE A 78 1.14 4.46 -2.56
C ILE A 78 0.91 4.95 -1.13
N ILE A 79 0.34 4.08 -0.30
CA ILE A 79 0.12 4.30 1.14
C ILE A 79 0.61 3.07 1.89
N GLU A 80 1.48 3.28 2.89
CA GLU A 80 1.94 2.20 3.76
C GLU A 80 2.05 2.67 5.21
N GLY A 81 1.83 1.73 6.14
CA GLY A 81 1.85 1.97 7.58
C GLY A 81 2.77 1.01 8.34
N PHE A 82 3.79 0.45 7.67
CA PHE A 82 4.72 -0.48 8.27
C PHE A 82 5.77 0.22 9.14
N ARG A 83 6.43 -0.55 10.00
CA ARG A 83 7.59 -0.08 10.75
C ARG A 83 8.71 0.34 9.78
N PRO A 84 9.55 1.33 10.15
CA PRO A 84 10.73 1.69 9.38
C PRO A 84 11.58 0.46 9.01
N GLY A 85 12.10 0.42 7.78
CA GLY A 85 12.93 -0.68 7.27
C GLY A 85 12.15 -1.85 6.64
N VAL A 86 10.83 -1.94 6.79
CA VAL A 86 10.05 -3.03 6.15
C VAL A 86 10.04 -2.90 4.64
N MET A 87 9.68 -1.73 4.12
CA MET A 87 9.59 -1.50 2.67
C MET A 87 10.95 -1.53 1.99
N GLU A 88 12.01 -1.14 2.71
CA GLU A 88 13.40 -1.21 2.30
C GLU A 88 13.84 -2.68 2.11
N ARG A 89 13.52 -3.56 3.08
CA ARG A 89 13.80 -5.01 2.94
C ARG A 89 13.01 -5.67 1.81
N LEU A 90 11.82 -5.14 1.52
CA LEU A 90 11.01 -5.58 0.38
C LEU A 90 11.46 -4.94 -0.94
N LYS A 91 12.44 -4.01 -0.94
CA LYS A 91 12.87 -3.25 -2.14
C LYS A 91 11.73 -2.43 -2.78
N LEU A 92 10.78 -1.99 -1.96
CA LEU A 92 9.63 -1.14 -2.31
C LEU A 92 9.68 0.20 -1.55
N ALA A 93 10.86 0.61 -1.09
CA ALA A 93 11.06 1.89 -0.43
C ALA A 93 10.93 3.06 -1.43
N PRO A 94 10.80 4.31 -0.94
CA PRO A 94 10.66 5.48 -1.81
C PRO A 94 11.75 5.57 -2.89
N ASP A 95 13.01 5.34 -2.53
CA ASP A 95 14.13 5.44 -3.47
C ASP A 95 14.13 4.33 -4.53
N ASP A 96 13.63 3.14 -4.21
CA ASP A 96 13.48 2.04 -5.16
C ASP A 96 12.35 2.33 -6.14
N LEU A 97 11.19 2.74 -5.63
CA LEU A 97 10.01 2.99 -6.45
C LEU A 97 10.14 4.27 -7.29
N LYS A 98 10.90 5.26 -6.84
CA LYS A 98 11.19 6.47 -7.63
C LYS A 98 11.98 6.17 -8.91
N LYS A 99 12.78 5.09 -8.93
CA LYS A 99 13.47 4.60 -10.14
C LYS A 99 12.48 4.03 -11.17
N ILE A 100 11.34 3.52 -10.70
CA ILE A 100 10.31 2.87 -11.54
C ILE A 100 9.27 3.88 -12.01
N ASN A 101 8.80 4.74 -11.11
CA ASN A 101 7.83 5.79 -11.41
C ASN A 101 8.24 7.09 -10.70
N LYS A 102 8.85 8.01 -11.47
CA LYS A 102 9.34 9.31 -10.96
C LYS A 102 8.22 10.25 -10.49
N LYS A 103 6.97 10.01 -10.91
CA LYS A 103 5.80 10.82 -10.54
C LYS A 103 5.04 10.24 -9.35
N LEU A 104 5.47 9.08 -8.84
CA LEU A 104 4.79 8.39 -7.75
C LEU A 104 4.83 9.21 -6.46
N ILE A 105 3.67 9.42 -5.86
CA ILE A 105 3.54 10.01 -4.53
C ILE A 105 3.62 8.89 -3.49
N TYR A 106 4.51 9.03 -2.50
CA TYR A 106 4.72 8.00 -1.46
C TYR A 106 4.20 8.49 -0.10
N GLY A 107 3.08 7.95 0.34
CA GLY A 107 2.51 8.18 1.67
C GLY A 107 2.96 7.11 2.66
N ARG A 108 3.58 7.53 3.75
CA ARG A 108 4.13 6.64 4.78
C ARG A 108 3.73 7.13 6.16
N MET A 109 3.13 6.24 6.95
CA MET A 109 2.60 6.56 8.28
C MET A 109 3.28 5.68 9.34
N THR A 110 3.99 6.32 10.26
CA THR A 110 4.72 5.64 11.35
C THR A 110 4.48 6.35 12.67
N GLY A 111 4.49 5.61 13.78
CA GLY A 111 4.18 6.18 15.10
C GLY A 111 5.12 7.30 15.57
N TRP A 112 6.42 7.21 15.25
CA TRP A 112 7.46 8.13 15.75
C TRP A 112 8.35 8.71 14.63
N GLY A 113 7.92 8.60 13.38
CA GLY A 113 8.73 8.97 12.21
C GLY A 113 9.64 7.85 11.71
N GLN A 114 10.50 8.22 10.75
CA GLN A 114 11.42 7.29 10.07
C GLN A 114 12.78 7.14 10.74
N SER A 115 13.13 8.13 11.53
CA SER A 115 14.32 8.17 12.36
C SER A 115 13.91 8.37 13.81
N GLY A 116 14.74 7.89 14.72
CA GLY A 116 14.57 7.94 16.16
C GLY A 116 15.87 7.49 16.83
N PRO A 117 15.97 7.61 18.16
CA PRO A 117 17.15 7.18 18.90
C PRO A 117 17.48 5.70 18.69
#